data_AF-A0A1S8M9V6-F1
#
_entry.id   AF-A0A1S8M9V6-F1
#
_cell.length_a   1.000
_cell.length_b   1.000
_cell.length_c   1.000
_cell.angle_alpha   90.00
_cell.angle_beta   90.00
_cell.angle_gamma   90.00
#
_symmetry.space_group_name_H-M   'P 1'
#
loop_
_entity.id
_entity.type
_entity.pdbx_description
1 polymer ?
#
loop_
_entity_poly.entity_id
_entity_poly.type
_entity_poly.pdbx_seq_one_letter_code
_entity_poly.pdbx_strand_id
1 'polypeptide(L)'
;MRKKGFTLIELIISMAIIAILAAILVPNISSYIKKANNEKAKDIAAIVFSNSMRSYMKDGKFQREDVLNNINEDLNIKDNEVDVASLYDSEITVDFKVSKLEYEVKIDGEQSRYDFKQK
;
A
#
# COMPACT_ATOMS: atom_id res chain seq x y z
N MET A 1 -24.42 -51.46 -16.36
CA MET A 1 -23.10 -50.86 -16.12
C MET A 1 -23.05 -50.31 -14.69
N ARG A 2 -22.21 -50.86 -13.80
CA ARG A 2 -22.06 -50.31 -12.44
C ARG A 2 -21.10 -49.12 -12.53
N LYS A 3 -21.59 -47.91 -12.23
CA LYS A 3 -20.71 -46.75 -12.09
C LYS A 3 -19.87 -46.95 -10.82
N LYS A 4 -18.53 -46.96 -10.96
CA LYS A 4 -17.62 -46.88 -9.83
C LYS A 4 -17.76 -45.48 -9.23
N GLY A 5 -18.44 -45.40 -8.09
CA GLY A 5 -18.51 -44.18 -7.29
C GLY A 5 -17.24 -44.02 -6.45
N PHE A 6 -16.97 -42.78 -6.05
CA PHE A 6 -15.94 -42.47 -5.05
C PHE A 6 -16.28 -43.13 -3.72
N THR A 7 -15.26 -43.59 -3.00
CA THR A 7 -15.41 -44.13 -1.65
C THR A 7 -15.35 -43.01 -0.62
N LEU A 8 -16.05 -43.19 0.51
CA LEU A 8 -15.99 -42.24 1.63
C LEU A 8 -14.57 -42.08 2.18
N ILE A 9 -13.77 -43.15 2.14
CA ILE A 9 -12.39 -43.12 2.62
C ILE A 9 -11.49 -42.25 1.74
N GLU A 10 -11.66 -42.29 0.41
CA GLU A 10 -10.93 -41.40 -0.51
C GLU A 10 -11.25 -39.93 -0.26
N LEU A 11 -12.50 -39.62 0.07
CA LEU A 11 -12.91 -38.25 0.42
C LEU A 11 -12.26 -37.78 1.73
N ILE A 12 -12.25 -38.64 2.77
CA ILE A 12 -11.66 -38.30 4.07
C ILE A 12 -10.15 -38.07 3.94
N ILE A 13 -9.44 -38.93 3.22
CA ILE A 13 -7.99 -38.78 3.00
C ILE A 13 -7.71 -37.48 2.23
N SER A 14 -8.52 -37.17 1.22
CA SER A 14 -8.37 -35.93 0.43
C SER A 14 -8.53 -34.69 1.30
N MET A 15 -9.56 -34.64 2.16
CA MET A 15 -9.77 -33.53 3.09
C MET A 15 -8.63 -33.41 4.11
N ALA A 16 -8.09 -34.54 4.59
CA ALA A 16 -6.96 -34.54 5.50
C ALA A 16 -5.70 -33.92 4.86
N ILE A 17 -5.40 -34.25 3.61
CA ILE A 17 -4.25 -33.67 2.88
C ILE A 17 -4.46 -32.17 2.64
N ILE A 18 -5.66 -31.76 2.21
CA ILE A 18 -5.99 -30.33 1.98
C ILE A 18 -5.86 -29.54 3.29
N ALA A 19 -6.30 -30.10 4.43
CA ALA A 19 -6.20 -29.44 5.73
C ALA A 19 -4.74 -29.20 6.15
N ILE A 20 -3.85 -30.18 5.95
CA ILE A 20 -2.41 -30.04 6.26
C ILE A 20 -1.76 -28.97 5.37
N LEU A 21 -2.04 -29.00 4.06
CA LEU A 21 -1.50 -28.00 3.13
C LEU A 21 -2.01 -26.59 3.46
N ALA A 22 -3.30 -26.44 3.75
CA ALA A 22 -3.90 -25.17 4.13
C ALA A 22 -3.29 -24.60 5.41
N ALA A 23 -3.04 -25.44 6.42
CA ALA A 23 -2.45 -25.01 7.69
C ALA A 23 -1.07 -24.36 7.52
N ILE A 24 -0.24 -24.89 6.60
CA ILE A 24 1.09 -24.35 6.32
C ILE A 24 1.02 -23.15 5.36
N LEU A 25 0.06 -23.15 4.43
CA LEU A 25 -0.05 -22.14 3.38
C LEU A 25 -0.59 -20.78 3.89
N VAL A 26 -1.60 -20.79 4.75
CA VAL A 26 -2.25 -19.56 5.28
C VAL A 26 -1.28 -18.55 5.89
N PRO A 27 -0.37 -18.91 6.83
CA PRO A 27 0.54 -17.92 7.42
C PRO A 27 1.54 -17.36 6.39
N ASN A 28 1.96 -18.17 5.43
CA ASN A 28 2.88 -17.74 4.37
C ASN A 28 2.24 -16.65 3.51
N ILE A 29 1.04 -16.91 2.97
CA ILE A 29 0.32 -15.93 2.12
C ILE A 29 0.12 -14.60 2.87
N SER A 30 -0.27 -14.66 4.15
CA SER A 30 -0.47 -13.46 4.97
C SER A 30 0.80 -12.61 5.09
N SER A 31 1.96 -13.24 5.29
CA SER A 31 3.26 -12.55 5.34
C SER A 31 3.62 -11.90 3.99
N TYR A 32 3.41 -12.62 2.87
CA TYR A 32 3.65 -12.08 1.53
C TYR A 32 2.77 -10.85 1.24
N ILE A 33 1.49 -10.88 1.61
CA ILE A 33 0.59 -9.73 1.45
C ILE A 33 1.08 -8.53 2.27
N LYS A 34 1.49 -8.74 3.52
CA LYS A 34 2.04 -7.66 4.36
C LYS A 34 3.29 -7.04 3.75
N LYS A 35 4.21 -7.87 3.24
CA LYS A 35 5.43 -7.39 2.58
C LYS A 35 5.10 -6.60 1.31
N ALA A 36 4.22 -7.12 0.46
CA ALA A 36 3.78 -6.42 -0.74
C ALA A 36 3.10 -5.09 -0.42
N ASN A 37 2.28 -5.02 0.63
CA ASN A 37 1.65 -3.77 1.06
C ASN A 37 2.68 -2.76 1.60
N ASN A 38 3.70 -3.21 2.33
CA ASN A 38 4.78 -2.33 2.79
C ASN A 38 5.64 -1.81 1.64
N GLU A 39 5.91 -2.63 0.63
CA GLU A 39 6.61 -2.20 -0.60
C GLU A 39 5.77 -1.16 -1.36
N LYS A 40 4.47 -1.44 -1.56
CA LYS A 40 3.54 -0.46 -2.14
C LYS A 40 3.51 0.87 -1.37
N ALA A 41 3.51 0.83 -0.04
CA ALA A 41 3.51 2.03 0.77
C ALA A 41 4.79 2.86 0.59
N LYS A 42 5.95 2.20 0.47
CA LYS A 42 7.21 2.88 0.16
C LYS A 42 7.22 3.50 -1.24
N ASP A 43 6.69 2.79 -2.23
CA ASP A 43 6.59 3.29 -3.60
C ASP A 43 5.69 4.54 -3.67
N ILE A 44 4.53 4.50 -3.00
CA ILE A 44 3.64 5.66 -2.87
C ILE A 44 4.38 6.82 -2.19
N ALA A 45 5.08 6.58 -1.08
CA ALA A 45 5.82 7.63 -0.39
C ALA A 45 6.89 8.30 -1.28
N ALA A 46 7.59 7.53 -2.12
CA ALA A 46 8.55 8.07 -3.07
C ALA A 46 7.90 8.94 -4.15
N ILE A 47 6.72 8.53 -4.63
CA ILE A 47 5.94 9.29 -5.62
C ILE A 47 5.41 10.58 -5.02
N VAL A 48 4.85 10.52 -3.81
CA VAL A 48 4.40 11.69 -3.03
C VAL A 48 5.55 12.67 -2.82
N PHE A 49 6.75 12.17 -2.50
CA PHE A 49 7.96 12.99 -2.36
C PHE A 49 8.35 13.69 -3.66
N SER A 50 8.46 12.95 -4.77
CA SER A 50 8.79 13.51 -6.08
C SER A 50 7.78 14.59 -6.51
N ASN A 51 6.48 14.32 -6.36
CA ASN A 51 5.42 15.24 -6.77
C ASN A 51 5.35 16.48 -5.88
N SER A 52 5.52 16.31 -4.57
CA SER A 52 5.66 17.44 -3.64
C SER A 52 6.87 18.30 -3.99
N MET A 53 8.04 17.69 -4.19
CA MET A 53 9.27 18.43 -4.50
C MET A 53 9.18 19.16 -5.85
N ARG A 54 8.51 18.58 -6.84
CA ARG A 54 8.21 19.26 -8.12
C ARG A 54 7.38 20.53 -7.92
N SER A 55 6.37 20.48 -7.05
CA SER A 55 5.58 21.67 -6.68
C SER A 55 6.45 22.72 -5.98
N TYR A 56 7.29 22.30 -5.03
CA TYR A 56 8.20 23.20 -4.31
C TYR A 56 9.24 23.86 -5.23
N MET A 57 9.85 23.11 -6.15
CA MET A 57 10.83 23.67 -7.10
C MET A 57 10.23 24.69 -8.08
N LYS A 58 8.93 24.57 -8.38
CA LYS A 58 8.24 25.45 -9.32
C LYS A 58 7.90 26.80 -8.68
N ASP A 59 7.34 26.77 -7.46
CA ASP A 59 6.73 27.97 -6.84
C ASP A 59 7.43 28.41 -5.55
N GLY A 60 8.49 27.72 -5.12
CA GLY A 60 9.20 27.96 -3.85
C GLY A 60 8.38 27.59 -2.61
N LYS A 61 7.21 26.98 -2.81
CA LYS A 61 6.29 26.55 -1.76
C LYS A 61 5.51 25.32 -2.18
N PHE A 62 5.09 24.49 -1.24
CA PHE A 62 4.20 23.38 -1.54
C PHE A 62 2.77 23.87 -1.83
N GLN A 63 2.17 23.42 -2.93
CA GLN A 63 0.78 23.71 -3.27
C GLN A 63 -0.09 22.46 -3.16
N ARG A 64 -1.14 22.52 -2.31
CA ARG A 64 -2.05 21.38 -2.05
C ARG A 64 -2.65 20.79 -3.32
N GLU A 65 -3.17 21.66 -4.18
CA GLU A 65 -3.86 21.28 -5.43
C GLU A 65 -2.91 20.60 -6.42
N ASP A 66 -1.71 21.14 -6.62
CA ASP A 66 -0.72 20.54 -7.52
C ASP A 66 -0.28 19.16 -6.99
N VAL A 67 -0.07 19.02 -5.68
CA VAL A 67 0.36 17.75 -5.09
C VAL A 67 -0.75 16.69 -5.19
N LEU A 68 -1.99 17.02 -4.84
CA LEU A 68 -3.10 16.07 -4.89
C LEU A 68 -3.44 15.64 -6.33
N ASN A 69 -3.45 16.57 -7.28
CA ASN A 69 -3.78 16.26 -8.67
C ASN A 69 -2.71 15.36 -9.31
N ASN A 70 -1.43 15.67 -9.12
CA ASN A 70 -0.34 14.83 -9.66
C ASN A 70 -0.30 13.45 -9.00
N ILE A 71 -0.55 13.35 -7.70
CA ILE A 71 -0.60 12.05 -7.00
C ILE A 71 -1.78 11.20 -7.52
N ASN A 72 -2.96 11.78 -7.72
CA ASN A 72 -4.14 11.07 -8.21
C ASN A 72 -4.05 10.69 -9.70
N GLU A 73 -3.27 11.42 -10.50
CA GLU A 73 -3.02 11.09 -11.91
C GLU A 73 -1.94 10.01 -12.07
N ASP A 74 -0.81 10.13 -11.35
CA ASP A 74 0.30 9.18 -11.44
C ASP A 74 -0.01 7.84 -10.77
N LEU A 75 -0.80 7.90 -9.71
CA LEU A 75 -1.29 6.74 -9.01
C LEU A 75 -2.77 6.61 -9.36
N ASN A 76 -3.14 5.69 -10.25
CA ASN A 76 -4.52 5.31 -10.57
C ASN A 76 -5.19 4.61 -9.35
N ILE A 77 -5.13 5.28 -8.21
CA ILE A 77 -5.49 4.84 -6.90
C ILE A 77 -6.98 5.15 -6.78
N LYS A 78 -7.78 4.15 -7.15
CA LYS A 78 -9.21 4.17 -6.86
C LYS A 78 -9.52 3.65 -5.44
N ASP A 79 -8.49 3.25 -4.68
CA ASP A 79 -8.64 2.50 -3.42
C ASP A 79 -7.78 3.04 -2.25
N ASN A 80 -6.90 4.04 -2.48
CA ASN A 80 -6.14 4.68 -1.40
C ASN A 80 -6.58 6.14 -1.29
N GLU A 81 -7.28 6.43 -0.21
CA GLU A 81 -7.54 7.78 0.23
C GLU A 81 -6.18 8.45 0.52
N VAL A 82 -5.79 9.43 -0.30
CA VAL A 82 -4.62 10.29 -0.06
C VAL A 82 -5.16 11.66 0.37
N ASP A 83 -4.73 12.12 1.54
CA ASP A 83 -5.09 13.45 2.05
C ASP A 83 -3.84 14.22 2.48
N VAL A 84 -3.85 15.53 2.29
CA VAL A 84 -2.79 16.40 2.80
C VAL A 84 -3.17 16.82 4.22
N ALA A 85 -2.56 16.17 5.22
CA ALA A 85 -2.85 16.39 6.63
C ALA A 85 -2.35 17.76 7.14
N SER A 86 -1.25 18.28 6.60
CA SER A 86 -0.73 19.62 6.95
C SER A 86 0.11 20.19 5.82
N LEU A 87 0.03 21.51 5.63
CA LEU A 87 0.75 22.25 4.60
C LEU A 87 1.33 23.54 5.19
N TYR A 88 2.63 23.69 5.04
CA TYR A 88 3.39 24.92 5.27
C TYR A 88 4.20 25.23 4.00
N ASP A 89 4.80 26.41 3.92
CA ASP A 89 5.55 26.83 2.72
C ASP A 89 6.67 25.85 2.38
N SER A 90 7.43 25.38 3.37
CA SER A 90 8.57 24.45 3.20
C SER A 90 8.36 23.06 3.80
N GLU A 91 7.19 22.75 4.35
CA GLU A 91 6.87 21.41 4.87
C GLU A 91 5.48 20.95 4.41
N ILE A 92 5.37 19.70 3.95
CA ILE A 92 4.08 19.08 3.64
C ILE A 92 3.98 17.70 4.30
N THR A 93 2.83 17.42 4.92
CA THR A 93 2.51 16.10 5.48
C THR A 93 1.34 15.51 4.70
N VAL A 94 1.57 14.33 4.13
CA VAL A 94 0.60 13.59 3.32
C VAL A 94 0.29 12.27 3.99
N ASP A 95 -0.99 12.07 4.29
CA ASP A 95 -1.53 10.82 4.80
C ASP A 95 -2.08 9.98 3.65
N PHE A 96 -1.83 8.68 3.67
CA PHE A 96 -2.41 7.76 2.70
C PHE A 96 -2.68 6.39 3.31
N LYS A 97 -3.65 5.68 2.74
CA LYS A 97 -4.00 4.32 3.17
C LYS A 97 -3.43 3.28 2.22
N VAL A 98 -3.00 2.13 2.72
CA VAL A 98 -2.77 0.94 1.88
C VAL A 98 -3.49 -0.23 2.51
N SER A 99 -4.48 -0.76 1.80
CA SER A 99 -5.40 -1.79 2.28
C SER A 99 -6.24 -1.35 3.49
N LYS A 100 -5.68 -1.34 4.69
CA LYS A 100 -6.32 -0.89 5.95
C LYS A 100 -5.34 -0.22 6.91
N LEU A 101 -4.09 -0.05 6.49
CA LEU A 101 -3.04 0.57 7.28
C LEU A 101 -2.89 2.01 6.82
N GLU A 102 -2.75 2.91 7.79
CA GLU A 102 -2.55 4.34 7.56
C GLU A 102 -1.05 4.65 7.60
N TYR A 103 -0.60 5.47 6.67
CA TYR A 103 0.78 5.88 6.53
C TYR A 103 0.86 7.40 6.41
N GLU A 104 1.97 7.95 6.88
CA GLU A 104 2.28 9.37 6.83
C GLU A 104 3.63 9.57 6.15
N VAL A 105 3.67 10.53 5.22
CA VAL A 105 4.91 11.08 4.65
C VAL A 105 5.02 12.53 5.07
N LYS A 106 6.06 12.86 5.82
CA LYS A 106 6.45 14.26 6.08
C LYS A 106 7.58 14.62 5.14
N ILE A 107 7.47 15.75 4.46
CA ILE A 107 8.44 16.21 3.48
C ILE A 107 8.89 17.60 3.87
N ASP A 108 10.20 17.78 3.96
CA ASP A 108 10.89 19.05 4.16
C ASP A 108 11.53 19.46 2.83
N GLY A 109 11.01 20.53 2.23
CA GLY A 109 11.45 21.06 0.95
C GLY A 109 12.80 21.77 1.02
N GLU A 110 13.17 22.35 2.17
CA GLU A 110 14.44 23.05 2.36
C GLU A 110 15.60 22.06 2.47
N GLN A 111 15.40 20.97 3.23
CA GLN A 111 16.42 19.94 3.40
C GLN A 111 16.38 18.88 2.31
N SER A 112 15.34 18.87 1.46
CA SER A 112 15.09 17.81 0.47
C SER A 112 15.04 16.41 1.13
N ARG A 113 14.39 16.32 2.30
CA ARG A 113 14.27 15.09 3.08
C ARG A 113 12.80 14.72 3.25
N TYR A 114 12.55 13.43 3.44
CA TYR A 114 11.24 12.96 3.84
C TYR A 114 11.36 11.89 4.93
N ASP A 115 10.36 11.89 5.82
CA ASP A 115 10.15 10.88 6.85
C ASP A 115 8.88 10.10 6.53
N PHE A 116 9.02 8.78 6.41
CA PHE A 116 7.91 7.86 6.16
C PHE A 116 7.68 7.00 7.40
N LYS A 117 6.44 6.98 7.89
CA LYS A 117 6.04 6.12 9.02
C LYS A 117 4.64 5.54 8.83
N GLN A 118 4.40 4.39 9.44
CA GLN A 118 3.07 3.84 9.60
C GLN A 118 2.44 4.42 10.88
N LYS A 119 1.15 4.79 10.84
CA LYS A 119 0.36 5.20 12.01
C LYS A 119 -0.15 3.99 12.79
#